data_AF-A0A4Q1RDA8-F1
#
_entry.id   AF-A0A4Q1RDA8-F1
#
_cell.length_a   1.000
_cell.length_b   1.000
_cell.length_c   1.000
_cell.angle_alpha   90.00
_cell.angle_beta   90.00
_cell.angle_gamma   90.00
#
_symmetry.space_group_name_H-M   'P 1'
#
loop_
_entity.id
_entity.type
_entity.pdbx_description
1 polymer ?
#
loop_
_entity_poly.entity_id
_entity_poly.type
_entity_poly.pdbx_seq_one_letter_code
_entity_poly.pdbx_strand_id
1 'polypeptide(L)'
;MKKSMFVMRRPGVLVVSGTITDIQDNVVVLENKFFYPVSGQEEKTRCFLESKFDVIQRMRLTIGTSVLASTTDDFMIEMLLEGGETPTRDFHLKAYTIRFNGSFDFDQHNDQKEQHVMAGTILAVTSGQKQGYTWNRMTIGWRKNGKEEKRNIVYWNNDNIQLAGQAGNRVIVVTGERKVTGGYEYYQAYDVFEV
;
A
#
# COMPACT_ATOMS: atom_id res chain seq x y z
N MET A 1 -11.35 9.21 -2.23
CA MET A 1 -10.13 8.39 -2.40
C MET A 1 -9.49 8.23 -1.03
N LYS A 2 -9.09 7.02 -0.65
CA LYS A 2 -8.64 6.77 0.73
C LYS A 2 -7.16 7.12 0.87
N LYS A 3 -6.83 7.97 1.84
CA LYS A 3 -5.48 8.00 2.43
C LYS A 3 -5.56 7.18 3.71
N SER A 4 -4.77 6.12 3.82
CA SER A 4 -4.81 5.24 4.99
C SER A 4 -3.40 4.83 5.39
N MET A 5 -3.09 5.06 6.67
CA MET A 5 -1.91 4.51 7.33
C MET A 5 -1.83 3.00 7.14
N PHE A 6 -2.95 2.29 7.33
CA PHE A 6 -3.02 0.83 7.23
C PHE A 6 -3.57 0.45 5.86
N VAL A 7 -2.72 -0.18 5.04
CA VAL A 7 -2.98 -0.45 3.61
C VAL A 7 -3.47 -1.88 3.38
N MET A 8 -2.85 -2.85 4.04
CA MET A 8 -3.15 -4.26 3.89
C MET A 8 -2.80 -4.99 5.18
N ARG A 9 -3.63 -5.94 5.59
CA ARG A 9 -3.37 -6.82 6.72
C ARG A 9 -3.55 -8.28 6.31
N ARG A 10 -2.65 -9.14 6.78
CA ARG A 10 -2.73 -10.59 6.77
C ARG A 10 -2.22 -11.12 8.12
N PRO A 11 -2.56 -12.35 8.53
CA PRO A 11 -2.02 -12.91 9.77
C PRO A 11 -0.50 -12.79 9.84
N GLY A 12 0.00 -12.09 10.86
CA GLY A 12 1.44 -11.88 11.10
C GLY A 12 2.12 -10.79 10.25
N VAL A 13 1.42 -10.19 9.28
CA VAL A 13 1.96 -9.11 8.44
C VAL A 13 0.96 -7.99 8.24
N LEU A 14 1.39 -6.78 8.55
CA LEU A 14 0.71 -5.54 8.23
C LEU A 14 1.55 -4.74 7.23
N VAL A 15 0.91 -4.07 6.27
CA VAL A 15 1.56 -3.08 5.42
C VAL A 15 1.02 -1.71 5.78
N VAL A 16 1.93 -0.83 6.17
CA VAL A 16 1.63 0.56 6.52
C VAL A 16 2.21 1.52 5.50
N SER A 17 1.59 2.68 5.35
CA SER A 17 2.04 3.78 4.50
C SER A 17 2.08 5.08 5.26
N GLY A 18 3.12 5.88 5.04
CA GLY A 18 3.18 7.21 5.63
C GLY A 18 4.41 7.98 5.21
N THR A 19 4.42 9.25 5.58
CA THR A 19 5.56 10.14 5.40
C THR A 19 6.48 10.02 6.60
N ILE A 20 7.77 9.85 6.33
CA ILE A 20 8.79 9.81 7.39
C ILE A 20 8.86 11.19 8.04
N THR A 21 8.52 11.29 9.32
CA THR A 21 8.61 12.54 10.08
C THR A 21 9.84 12.60 10.96
N ASP A 22 10.38 11.44 11.35
CA ASP A 22 11.56 11.35 12.19
C ASP A 22 12.31 10.03 11.98
N ILE A 23 13.61 10.04 12.25
CA ILE A 23 14.49 8.87 12.22
C ILE A 23 15.43 8.97 13.43
N GLN A 24 15.23 8.09 14.41
CA GLN A 24 16.02 8.06 15.64
C GLN A 24 16.62 6.67 15.80
N ASP A 25 17.94 6.56 15.82
CA ASP A 25 18.68 5.30 16.01
C ASP A 25 18.09 4.13 15.20
N ASN A 26 17.31 3.29 15.87
CA ASN A 26 16.72 2.05 15.37
C ASN A 26 15.22 2.17 15.05
N VAL A 27 14.67 3.38 15.01
CA VAL A 27 13.25 3.68 14.81
C VAL A 27 13.05 4.69 13.68
N VAL A 28 12.08 4.40 12.82
CA VAL A 28 11.57 5.33 11.80
C VAL A 28 10.14 5.70 12.15
N VAL A 29 9.84 6.99 12.28
CA VAL A 29 8.48 7.45 12.59
C VAL A 29 7.78 7.79 11.29
N LEU A 30 6.68 7.08 11.02
CA LEU A 30 5.78 7.37 9.92
C LEU A 30 4.55 8.08 10.42
N GLU A 31 4.06 9.02 9.62
CA GLU A 31 2.84 9.75 9.88
C GLU A 31 1.94 9.73 8.65
N ASN A 32 0.67 9.45 8.88
CA ASN A 32 -0.36 9.48 7.86
C ASN A 32 -1.74 9.59 8.51
N LYS A 33 -2.78 9.80 7.71
CA LYS A 33 -4.16 9.71 8.18
C LYS A 33 -4.65 8.28 8.17
N PHE A 34 -5.47 7.93 9.15
CA PHE A 34 -6.28 6.73 9.15
C PHE A 34 -7.76 7.14 9.04
N PHE A 35 -8.50 6.47 8.16
CA PHE A 35 -9.93 6.65 8.00
C PHE A 35 -10.67 5.60 8.84
N TYR A 36 -11.43 6.06 9.82
CA TYR A 36 -12.23 5.20 10.69
C TYR A 36 -13.46 4.70 9.94
N PRO A 37 -13.61 3.38 9.75
CA PRO A 37 -14.68 2.84 8.90
C PRO A 37 -16.08 3.06 9.48
N VAL A 38 -16.21 3.14 10.82
CA VAL A 38 -17.51 3.30 11.49
C VAL A 38 -17.91 4.76 11.64
N SER A 39 -17.00 5.63 12.10
CA SER A 39 -17.31 7.05 12.31
C SER A 39 -17.18 7.90 11.04
N GLY A 40 -16.49 7.39 10.00
CA GLY A 40 -16.19 8.14 8.78
C GLY A 40 -15.19 9.28 8.98
N GLN A 41 -14.56 9.37 10.16
CA GLN A 41 -13.60 10.42 10.48
C GLN A 41 -12.20 10.05 9.98
N GLU A 42 -11.41 11.07 9.64
CA GLU A 42 -9.98 10.93 9.38
C GLU A 42 -9.19 11.49 10.55
N GLU A 43 -8.28 10.69 11.10
CA GLU A 43 -7.37 11.18 12.13
C GLU A 43 -5.92 10.90 11.80
N LYS A 44 -5.07 11.81 12.30
CA LYS A 44 -3.64 11.71 12.19
C LYS A 44 -3.12 10.59 13.10
N THR A 45 -2.39 9.65 12.52
CA THR A 45 -1.87 8.45 13.19
C THR A 45 -0.36 8.38 12.99
N ARG A 46 0.37 7.90 13.99
CA ARG A 46 1.82 7.69 13.90
C ARG A 46 2.18 6.22 14.11
N CYS A 47 3.14 5.74 13.33
CA CYS A 47 3.72 4.42 13.47
C CYS A 47 5.22 4.56 13.72
N PHE A 48 5.67 4.04 14.85
CA PHE A 48 7.07 3.92 15.24
C PHE A 48 7.57 2.57 14.76
N LEU A 49 8.35 2.59 13.68
CA LEU A 49 8.84 1.40 13.02
C LEU A 49 10.22 1.02 13.55
N GLU A 50 10.27 0.05 14.45
CA GLU A 50 11.50 -0.50 15.00
C GLU A 50 12.15 -1.46 13.98
N SER A 51 13.41 -1.24 13.69
CA SER A 51 14.24 -2.17 12.92
C SER A 51 15.66 -2.19 13.47
N LYS A 52 16.57 -2.97 12.88
CA LYS A 52 17.97 -2.93 13.30
C LYS A 52 18.62 -1.63 12.80
N PHE A 53 19.47 -1.01 13.63
CA PHE A 53 20.16 0.24 13.30
C PHE A 53 20.92 0.18 11.97
N ASP A 54 21.67 -0.90 11.75
CA ASP A 54 22.45 -1.11 10.52
C ASP A 54 21.55 -1.24 9.27
N VAL A 55 20.34 -1.78 9.43
CA VAL A 55 19.34 -1.88 8.36
C VAL A 55 18.81 -0.49 7.99
N ILE A 56 18.43 0.33 8.98
CA ILE A 56 17.93 1.70 8.75
C ILE A 56 18.98 2.56 8.07
N GLN A 57 20.24 2.50 8.52
CA GLN A 57 21.34 3.25 7.91
C GLN A 57 21.55 2.87 6.43
N ARG A 58 21.45 1.59 6.08
CA ARG A 58 21.60 1.13 4.69
C ARG A 58 20.46 1.57 3.78
N MET A 59 19.26 1.79 4.32
CA MET A 59 18.09 2.23 3.56
C MET A 59 18.17 3.68 3.08
N ARG A 60 19.07 4.51 3.66
CA ARG A 60 19.24 5.94 3.31
C ARG A 60 17.90 6.70 3.32
N LEU A 61 17.10 6.44 4.35
CA LEU A 61 15.80 7.07 4.54
C LEU A 61 15.95 8.58 4.74
N THR A 62 15.00 9.34 4.20
CA THR A 62 15.01 10.81 4.25
C THR A 62 13.67 11.30 4.79
N ILE A 63 13.71 12.19 5.79
CA ILE A 63 12.53 12.85 6.35
C ILE A 63 11.76 13.58 5.24
N GLY A 64 10.43 13.55 5.32
CA GLY A 64 9.53 14.11 4.31
C GLY A 64 9.24 13.17 3.14
N THR A 65 9.84 11.98 3.12
CA THR A 65 9.58 11.00 2.05
C THR A 65 8.46 10.04 2.43
N SER A 66 7.50 9.84 1.54
CA SER A 66 6.47 8.81 1.68
C SER A 66 7.03 7.42 1.38
N VAL A 67 6.69 6.46 2.24
CA VAL A 67 7.16 5.08 2.17
C VAL A 67 6.02 4.10 2.44
N LEU A 68 6.23 2.86 2.02
CA LEU A 68 5.53 1.68 2.51
C LEU A 68 6.46 0.88 3.41
N ALA A 69 5.90 0.28 4.46
CA ALA A 69 6.61 -0.66 5.29
C ALA A 69 5.79 -1.92 5.53
N SER A 70 6.43 -3.09 5.41
CA SER A 70 5.88 -4.35 5.90
C SER A 70 6.33 -4.55 7.35
N THR A 71 5.37 -4.76 8.25
CA THR A 71 5.59 -4.82 9.69
C THR A 71 4.96 -6.07 10.29
N THR A 72 5.27 -6.34 11.55
CA THR A 72 4.42 -7.20 12.39
C THR A 72 3.00 -6.65 12.43
N ASP A 73 2.04 -7.56 12.52
CA ASP A 73 0.66 -7.23 12.81
C ASP A 73 0.45 -6.97 14.32
N ASP A 74 -0.54 -6.16 14.67
CA ASP A 74 -0.85 -5.76 16.05
C ASP A 74 -2.37 -5.82 16.31
N PHE A 75 -2.76 -6.39 17.45
CA PHE A 75 -4.17 -6.59 17.80
C PHE A 75 -4.97 -5.28 17.93
N MET A 76 -4.34 -4.19 18.39
CA MET A 76 -5.01 -2.89 18.48
C MET A 76 -5.32 -2.32 17.09
N ILE A 77 -4.48 -2.63 16.10
CA ILE A 77 -4.71 -2.25 14.70
C ILE A 77 -5.80 -3.11 14.09
N GLU A 78 -5.86 -4.40 14.41
CA GLU A 78 -6.99 -5.27 14.03
C GLU A 78 -8.31 -4.69 14.52
N MET A 79 -8.42 -4.36 15.81
CA MET A 79 -9.63 -3.73 16.35
C MET A 79 -10.01 -2.45 15.60
N LEU A 80 -9.04 -1.59 15.27
CA LEU A 80 -9.28 -0.38 14.49
C LEU A 80 -9.83 -0.64 13.09
N LEU A 81 -9.23 -1.61 12.39
CA LEU A 81 -9.61 -1.98 11.03
C LEU A 81 -11.02 -2.58 10.97
N GLU A 82 -11.44 -3.25 12.04
CA GLU A 82 -12.79 -3.80 12.22
C GLU A 82 -13.80 -2.75 12.72
N GLY A 83 -13.36 -1.50 12.92
CA GLY A 83 -14.24 -0.39 13.32
C GLY A 83 -14.38 -0.19 14.83
N GLY A 84 -13.56 -0.86 15.63
CA GLY A 84 -13.41 -0.59 17.05
C GLY A 84 -12.66 0.71 17.32
N GLU A 85 -12.61 1.08 18.60
CA GLU A 85 -11.85 2.23 19.09
C GLU A 85 -10.60 1.75 19.84
N THR A 86 -9.54 2.57 19.79
CA THR A 86 -8.32 2.38 20.58
C THR A 86 -7.99 3.69 21.30
N PRO A 87 -7.46 3.64 22.53
CA PRO A 87 -7.06 4.83 23.28
C PRO A 87 -5.77 5.48 22.75
N THR A 88 -4.96 4.78 21.95
CA THR A 88 -3.69 5.31 21.40
C THR A 88 -3.76 5.55 19.89
N ARG A 89 -3.09 6.60 19.42
CA ARG A 89 -2.88 6.89 17.99
C ARG A 89 -1.42 6.72 17.56
N ASP A 90 -0.60 6.24 18.49
CA ASP A 90 0.81 5.95 18.31
C ASP A 90 0.97 4.42 18.41
N PHE A 91 1.43 3.82 17.32
CA PHE A 91 1.63 2.37 17.20
C PHE A 91 3.11 2.05 17.11
N HIS A 92 3.57 1.11 17.92
CA HIS A 92 4.96 0.64 17.92
C HIS A 92 5.01 -0.72 17.24
N LEU A 93 5.67 -0.78 16.07
CA LEU A 93 5.66 -1.95 15.19
C LEU A 93 7.07 -2.36 14.83
N LYS A 94 7.32 -3.66 14.67
CA LYS A 94 8.59 -4.14 14.13
C LYS A 94 8.53 -4.13 12.61
N ALA A 95 9.41 -3.39 11.96
CA ALA A 95 9.51 -3.34 10.51
C ALA A 95 10.45 -4.41 9.96
N TYR A 96 9.89 -5.27 9.10
CA TYR A 96 10.67 -6.21 8.31
C TYR A 96 11.36 -5.52 7.15
N THR A 97 10.71 -4.53 6.52
CA THR A 97 11.22 -3.82 5.34
C THR A 97 10.50 -2.49 5.17
N ILE A 98 11.23 -1.44 4.80
CA ILE A 98 10.73 -0.09 4.48
C ILE A 98 11.20 0.27 3.06
N ARG A 99 10.30 0.78 2.21
CA ARG A 99 10.58 1.12 0.80
C ARG A 99 9.82 2.36 0.33
N PHE A 100 10.44 3.17 -0.53
CA PHE A 100 9.84 4.37 -1.12
C PHE A 100 8.87 4.09 -2.27
N ASN A 101 9.12 3.01 -3.01
CA ASN A 101 8.35 2.55 -4.16
C ASN A 101 8.62 1.06 -4.39
N GLY A 102 7.79 0.43 -5.23
CA GLY A 102 7.88 -0.97 -5.58
C GLY A 102 6.78 -1.83 -4.98
N SER A 103 6.98 -3.15 -5.01
CA SER A 103 5.98 -4.12 -4.57
C SER A 103 6.40 -4.87 -3.30
N PHE A 104 5.38 -5.22 -2.51
CA PHE A 104 5.38 -6.37 -1.62
C PHE A 104 4.49 -7.43 -2.25
N ASP A 105 5.06 -8.60 -2.47
CA ASP A 105 4.39 -9.74 -3.06
C ASP A 105 4.21 -10.78 -1.96
N PHE A 106 2.97 -11.20 -1.73
CA PHE A 106 2.62 -12.18 -0.72
C PHE A 106 1.98 -13.39 -1.39
N ASP A 107 2.73 -14.47 -1.45
CA ASP A 107 2.27 -15.73 -2.02
C ASP A 107 1.04 -16.28 -1.27
N GLN A 108 0.37 -17.24 -1.90
CA GLN A 108 -0.70 -17.99 -1.26
C GLN A 108 -0.15 -18.76 -0.05
N HIS A 109 -0.79 -18.62 1.10
CA HIS A 109 -0.45 -19.37 2.31
C HIS A 109 -1.70 -19.78 3.07
N ASN A 110 -1.87 -21.08 3.33
CA ASN A 110 -3.09 -21.66 3.91
C ASN A 110 -4.35 -21.24 3.14
N ASP A 111 -5.31 -20.63 3.82
CA ASP A 111 -6.58 -20.09 3.31
C ASP A 111 -6.43 -18.70 2.65
N GLN A 112 -5.25 -18.09 2.74
CA GLN A 112 -5.00 -16.73 2.28
C GLN A 112 -4.49 -16.71 0.83
N LYS A 113 -5.31 -16.20 -0.11
CA LYS A 113 -5.01 -16.09 -1.55
C LYS A 113 -3.86 -15.15 -1.88
N GLU A 114 -3.13 -15.35 -2.97
CA GLU A 114 -2.06 -14.43 -3.39
C GLU A 114 -2.52 -12.95 -3.37
N GLN A 115 -1.69 -12.07 -2.79
CA GLN A 115 -1.94 -10.64 -2.69
C GLN A 115 -0.67 -9.83 -2.92
N HIS A 116 -0.81 -8.64 -3.49
CA HIS A 116 0.31 -7.74 -3.72
C HIS A 116 -0.04 -6.31 -3.34
N VAL A 117 0.92 -5.61 -2.73
CA VAL A 117 0.84 -4.17 -2.47
C VAL A 117 1.90 -3.48 -3.32
N MET A 118 1.49 -2.52 -4.15
CA MET A 118 2.39 -1.84 -5.08
C MET A 118 2.33 -0.33 -4.85
N ALA A 119 3.47 0.32 -4.68
CA ALA A 119 3.60 1.77 -4.73
C ALA A 119 4.35 2.22 -5.99
N GLY A 120 3.77 3.14 -6.74
CA GLY A 120 4.40 3.65 -7.95
C GLY A 120 3.65 4.82 -8.57
N THR A 121 4.09 5.21 -9.76
CA THR A 121 3.46 6.25 -10.56
C THR A 121 2.59 5.60 -11.62
N ILE A 122 1.38 6.12 -11.83
CA ILE A 122 0.54 5.72 -12.95
C ILE A 122 1.16 6.25 -14.24
N LEU A 123 1.62 5.34 -15.09
CA LEU A 123 2.24 5.69 -16.37
C LEU A 123 1.18 5.92 -17.47
N ALA A 124 0.11 5.14 -17.43
CA ALA A 124 -0.96 5.20 -18.42
C ALA A 124 -2.25 4.61 -17.85
N VAL A 125 -3.39 5.14 -18.32
CA VAL A 125 -4.70 4.54 -18.09
C VAL A 125 -5.40 4.31 -19.43
N THR A 126 -5.97 3.13 -19.59
CA THR A 126 -6.72 2.72 -20.78
C THR A 126 -8.05 2.15 -20.34
N SER A 127 -9.12 2.55 -21.02
CA SER A 127 -10.46 2.03 -20.79
C SER A 127 -10.99 1.39 -22.07
N GLY A 128 -11.82 0.37 -21.93
CA GLY A 128 -12.47 -0.28 -23.06
C GLY A 128 -13.82 -0.87 -22.68
N GLN A 129 -14.62 -1.18 -23.69
CA GLN A 129 -15.88 -1.88 -23.52
C GLN A 129 -15.84 -3.23 -24.23
N LYS A 130 -16.35 -4.26 -23.57
CA LYS A 130 -16.55 -5.58 -24.17
C LYS A 130 -17.84 -6.18 -23.63
N GLN A 131 -18.76 -6.54 -24.54
CA GLN A 131 -20.04 -7.19 -24.21
C GLN A 131 -20.85 -6.41 -23.14
N GLY A 132 -20.88 -5.09 -23.21
CA GLY A 132 -21.60 -4.23 -22.25
C GLY A 132 -20.86 -3.97 -20.93
N TYR A 133 -19.69 -4.58 -20.70
CA TYR A 133 -18.85 -4.31 -19.54
C TYR A 133 -17.74 -3.31 -19.87
N THR A 134 -17.61 -2.26 -19.07
CA THR A 134 -16.45 -1.36 -19.10
C THR A 134 -15.35 -1.94 -18.23
N TRP A 135 -14.17 -2.17 -18.81
CA TRP A 135 -12.95 -2.46 -18.07
C TRP A 135 -12.02 -1.26 -18.11
N ASN A 136 -11.27 -1.07 -17.03
CA ASN A 136 -10.22 -0.08 -16.96
C ASN A 136 -8.90 -0.77 -16.62
N ARG A 137 -7.82 -0.25 -17.18
CA ARG A 137 -6.46 -0.69 -16.91
C ARG A 137 -5.61 0.52 -16.57
N MET A 138 -4.92 0.43 -15.44
CA MET A 138 -3.81 1.32 -15.12
C MET A 138 -2.48 0.57 -15.27
N THR A 139 -1.46 1.25 -15.78
CA THR A 139 -0.08 0.76 -15.77
C THR A 139 0.66 1.50 -14.66
N ILE A 140 1.14 0.78 -13.65
CA ILE A 140 1.91 1.36 -12.55
C ILE A 140 3.39 1.09 -12.81
N GLY A 141 4.21 2.13 -12.77
CA GLY A 141 5.65 2.08 -12.93
C GLY A 141 6.40 2.47 -11.66
N TRP A 142 7.53 1.82 -11.41
CA TRP A 142 8.47 2.20 -10.34
C TRP A 142 9.90 1.87 -10.76
N ARG A 143 10.89 2.31 -9.97
CA ARG A 143 12.28 1.95 -10.20
C ARG A 143 12.74 0.88 -9.22
N LYS A 144 13.39 -0.16 -9.74
CA LYS A 144 14.05 -1.20 -8.95
C LYS A 144 15.46 -1.41 -9.50
N ASN A 145 16.48 -1.23 -8.68
CA ASN A 145 17.89 -1.43 -9.06
C ASN A 145 18.30 -0.68 -10.34
N GLY A 146 17.85 0.57 -10.49
CA GLY A 146 18.15 1.41 -11.66
C GLY A 146 17.37 1.07 -12.94
N LYS A 147 16.50 0.06 -12.91
CA LYS A 147 15.60 -0.30 -14.01
C LYS A 147 14.17 0.14 -13.72
N GLU A 148 13.44 0.50 -14.78
CA GLU A 148 12.00 0.72 -14.69
C GLU A 148 11.29 -0.63 -14.69
N GLU A 149 10.47 -0.84 -13.67
CA GLU A 149 9.55 -1.96 -13.55
C GLU A 149 8.14 -1.44 -13.77
N LYS A 150 7.27 -2.28 -14.35
CA LYS A 150 5.87 -1.92 -14.56
C LYS A 150 4.93 -3.10 -14.38
N ARG A 151 3.72 -2.84 -13.89
CA ARG A 151 2.64 -3.82 -13.81
C ARG A 151 1.33 -3.25 -14.32
N ASN A 152 0.55 -4.11 -14.97
CA ASN A 152 -0.78 -3.79 -15.46
C ASN A 152 -1.81 -4.20 -14.41
N ILE A 153 -2.60 -3.24 -13.96
CA ILE A 153 -3.66 -3.47 -12.99
C ILE A 153 -5.00 -3.21 -13.66
N VAL A 154 -5.88 -4.20 -13.61
CA VAL A 154 -7.25 -4.13 -14.11
C VAL A 154 -8.19 -3.84 -12.95
N TYR A 155 -9.14 -2.95 -13.20
CA TYR A 155 -10.21 -2.65 -12.26
C TYR A 155 -11.54 -2.46 -13.00
N TRP A 156 -12.61 -2.80 -12.31
CA TRP A 156 -13.99 -2.69 -12.78
C TRP A 156 -14.63 -1.53 -12.04
N ASN A 157 -15.44 -0.72 -12.74
CA ASN A 157 -16.10 0.52 -12.26
C ASN A 157 -16.23 0.61 -10.73
N ASN A 158 -15.23 1.24 -10.11
CA ASN A 158 -15.17 1.55 -8.69
C ASN A 158 -14.77 3.01 -8.60
N ASP A 159 -15.65 3.85 -8.06
CA ASP A 159 -15.51 5.31 -8.04
C ASP A 159 -14.21 5.74 -7.34
N ASN A 160 -13.74 4.97 -6.35
CA ASN A 160 -12.47 5.24 -5.66
C ASN A 160 -11.26 5.07 -6.57
N ILE A 161 -11.33 4.14 -7.52
CA ILE A 161 -10.22 3.81 -8.43
C ILE A 161 -10.23 4.75 -9.65
N GLN A 162 -11.40 5.16 -10.13
CA GLN A 162 -11.51 6.10 -11.24
C GLN A 162 -10.86 7.46 -10.93
N LEU A 163 -11.02 7.97 -9.70
CA LEU A 163 -10.42 9.24 -9.27
C LEU A 163 -8.88 9.17 -9.14
N ALA A 164 -8.33 8.01 -8.81
CA ALA A 164 -6.88 7.80 -8.71
C ALA A 164 -6.21 7.65 -10.09
N GLY A 165 -6.98 7.21 -11.09
CA GLY A 165 -6.53 6.73 -12.40
C GLY A 165 -6.03 7.78 -13.41
N GLN A 166 -5.38 8.86 -12.97
CA GLN A 166 -4.75 9.80 -13.92
C GLN A 166 -3.24 9.51 -14.04
N ALA A 167 -2.72 9.59 -15.27
CA ALA A 167 -1.29 9.43 -15.51
C ALA A 167 -0.51 10.54 -14.78
N GLY A 168 0.62 10.17 -14.17
CA GLY A 168 1.46 11.04 -13.34
C GLY A 168 1.18 10.92 -11.84
N ASN A 169 0.00 10.46 -11.43
CA ASN A 169 -0.34 10.32 -10.02
C ASN A 169 0.49 9.21 -9.35
N ARG A 170 0.88 9.44 -8.09
CA ARG A 170 1.50 8.42 -7.23
C ARG A 170 0.42 7.73 -6.44
N VAL A 171 0.44 6.40 -6.47
CA VAL A 171 -0.58 5.57 -5.84
C VAL A 171 0.04 4.39 -5.13
N ILE A 172 -0.68 3.89 -4.13
CA ILE A 172 -0.51 2.56 -3.58
C ILE A 172 -1.71 1.72 -4.00
N VAL A 173 -1.49 0.53 -4.53
CA VAL A 173 -2.54 -0.36 -5.00
C VAL A 173 -2.40 -1.73 -4.34
N VAL A 174 -3.50 -2.20 -3.77
CA VAL A 174 -3.63 -3.56 -3.24
C VAL A 174 -4.34 -4.39 -4.29
N THR A 175 -3.77 -5.55 -4.60
CA THR A 175 -4.26 -6.45 -5.65
C THR A 175 -4.33 -7.89 -5.14
N GLY A 176 -5.12 -8.70 -5.83
CA GLY A 176 -5.12 -10.16 -5.66
C GLY A 176 -4.23 -10.88 -6.67
N GLU A 177 -4.53 -12.17 -6.83
CA GLU A 177 -3.84 -13.12 -7.71
C GLU A 177 -3.49 -12.57 -9.10
N ARG A 178 -2.30 -12.97 -9.55
CA ARG A 178 -1.81 -12.72 -10.90
C ARG A 178 -2.63 -13.53 -11.92
N LYS A 179 -3.19 -12.86 -12.93
CA LYS A 179 -3.99 -13.49 -13.99
C LYS A 179 -3.29 -13.36 -15.34
N VAL A 180 -3.33 -14.43 -16.13
CA VAL A 180 -2.81 -14.47 -17.49
C VAL A 180 -3.93 -14.90 -18.44
N THR A 181 -4.30 -14.01 -19.36
CA THR A 181 -5.35 -14.28 -20.35
C THR A 181 -4.85 -13.90 -21.73
N GLY A 182 -4.83 -14.84 -22.68
CA GLY A 182 -4.42 -14.57 -24.06
C GLY A 182 -2.99 -14.02 -24.21
N GLY A 183 -2.05 -14.47 -23.36
CA GLY A 183 -0.66 -13.98 -23.34
C GLY A 183 -0.46 -12.65 -22.62
N TYR A 184 -1.51 -12.10 -22.01
CA TYR A 184 -1.48 -10.83 -21.30
C TYR A 184 -1.58 -11.04 -19.79
N GLU A 185 -0.58 -10.56 -19.05
CA GLU A 185 -0.53 -10.60 -17.58
C GLU A 185 -1.15 -9.34 -16.96
N TYR A 186 -2.01 -9.53 -15.95
CA TYR A 186 -2.59 -8.45 -15.16
C TYR A 186 -2.93 -8.88 -13.73
N TYR A 187 -3.09 -7.87 -12.87
CA TYR A 187 -3.54 -8.02 -11.49
C TYR A 187 -4.90 -7.34 -11.33
N GLN A 188 -5.78 -7.88 -10.49
CA GLN A 188 -7.06 -7.24 -10.19
C GLN A 188 -6.90 -6.34 -8.96
N ALA A 189 -7.23 -5.05 -9.08
CA ALA A 189 -7.22 -4.13 -7.94
C ALA A 189 -8.36 -4.45 -6.96
N TYR A 190 -8.04 -4.40 -5.67
CA TYR A 190 -9.00 -4.47 -4.56
C TYR A 190 -9.16 -3.11 -3.88
N ASP A 191 -8.06 -2.40 -3.63
CA ASP A 191 -8.09 -1.04 -3.08
C ASP A 191 -6.97 -0.18 -3.68
N VAL A 192 -7.17 1.14 -3.69
CA VAL A 192 -6.25 2.14 -4.24
C VAL A 192 -6.19 3.34 -3.30
N PHE A 193 -4.97 3.69 -2.90
CA PHE A 193 -4.68 4.79 -2.00
C PHE A 193 -3.83 5.85 -2.73
N GLU A 194 -4.08 7.11 -2.40
CA GLU A 194 -3.26 8.24 -2.86
C GLU A 194 -2.05 8.42 -1.94
N VAL A 195 -0.92 8.83 -2.53
CA VAL A 195 0.31 9.18 -1.79
C VAL A 195 0.49 10.69 -1.78
#